data_AF-A0A7X9A7Y3-F1
#
_entry.id   AF-A0A7X9A7Y3-F1
#
_cell.length_a   1.000
_cell.length_b   1.000
_cell.length_c   1.000
_cell.angle_alpha   90.00
_cell.angle_beta   90.00
_cell.angle_gamma   90.00
#
_symmetry.space_group_name_H-M   'P 1'
#
loop_
_entity.id
_entity.type
_entity.pdbx_description
1 polymer ?
#
loop_
_entity_poly.entity_id
_entity_poly.type
_entity_poly.pdbx_seq_one_letter_code
_entity_poly.pdbx_strand_id
1 'polypeptide(L)'
;VVGQSGINPMEVFGIIILLVAKAVSNLGHMEAFLVAAVVAIACGLAGDIMNDFKAGHILNSDPKAQWLGECIGGLVGAVVSVGVFYVILKAYGPTAFGDPDLFIAPQAGMVAAMVGGIPHLTSFWIGLVLGCLLYVANFPVMTLGLGVYLPFYLSATAFLGGVLKLIVQKTNPAWDREGDGMIIASGLLGGEAVVGVIIALIQAIQGMSAL
;
A
#
# COMPACT_ATOMS: atom_id res chain seq x y z
N VAL A 1 5.50 -12.96 5.01
CA VAL A 1 4.76 -11.74 5.41
C VAL A 1 3.41 -11.69 4.72
N VAL A 2 3.33 -11.62 3.38
CA VAL A 2 2.03 -11.64 2.67
C VAL A 2 1.18 -12.90 2.97
N GLY A 3 1.82 -14.08 3.07
CA GLY A 3 1.10 -15.33 3.40
C GLY A 3 0.66 -15.52 4.87
N GLN A 4 1.08 -14.65 5.81
CA GLN A 4 0.66 -14.72 7.23
C GLN A 4 -0.11 -13.46 7.69
N SER A 5 0.18 -12.30 7.12
CA SER A 5 -0.48 -11.03 7.46
C SER A 5 -1.32 -10.44 6.34
N GLY A 6 -1.28 -11.00 5.12
CA GLY A 6 -2.00 -10.46 3.95
C GLY A 6 -1.48 -9.09 3.49
N ILE A 7 -0.39 -8.59 4.08
CA ILE A 7 0.15 -7.26 3.83
C ILE A 7 1.48 -7.41 3.09
N ASN A 8 1.64 -6.68 1.99
CA ASN A 8 2.92 -6.51 1.31
C ASN A 8 3.73 -5.42 2.05
N PRO A 9 4.82 -5.77 2.76
CA PRO A 9 5.59 -4.82 3.58
C PRO A 9 6.50 -3.89 2.74
N MET A 10 6.11 -3.59 1.49
CA MET A 10 6.96 -2.92 0.51
C MET A 10 7.47 -1.56 1.00
N GLU A 11 6.62 -0.74 1.65
CA GLU A 11 7.06 0.58 2.12
C GLU A 11 7.98 0.48 3.33
N VAL A 12 7.70 -0.46 4.24
CA VAL A 12 8.51 -0.67 5.46
C VAL A 12 9.93 -1.07 5.08
N PHE A 13 10.09 -1.98 4.12
CA PHE A 13 11.41 -2.36 3.61
C PHE A 13 12.12 -1.19 2.93
N GLY A 14 11.41 -0.40 2.11
CA GLY A 14 11.96 0.80 1.49
C GLY A 14 12.49 1.80 2.52
N ILE A 15 11.74 2.06 3.59
CA ILE A 15 12.14 2.97 4.67
C ILE A 15 13.33 2.43 5.45
N ILE A 16 13.34 1.14 5.81
CA ILE A 16 14.47 0.53 6.55
C ILE A 16 15.76 0.69 5.74
N ILE A 17 15.74 0.36 4.45
CA ILE A 17 16.94 0.46 3.61
C ILE A 17 17.36 1.91 3.40
N LEU A 18 16.41 2.83 3.23
CA LEU A 18 16.71 4.26 3.19
C LEU A 18 17.42 4.75 4.46
N LEU A 19 16.94 4.35 5.63
CA LEU A 19 17.53 4.74 6.91
C LEU A 19 18.94 4.17 7.08
N VAL A 20 19.16 2.91 6.68
CA VAL A 20 20.48 2.28 6.69
C VAL A 20 21.42 2.97 5.70
N ALA A 21 20.97 3.23 4.47
CA ALA A 21 21.77 3.91 3.45
C ALA A 21 22.20 5.30 3.92
N LYS A 22 21.29 6.07 4.52
CA LYS A 22 21.58 7.40 5.08
C LYS A 22 22.48 7.35 6.33
N ALA A 23 22.44 6.26 7.10
CA ALA A 23 23.32 6.08 8.25
C ALA A 23 24.76 5.73 7.85
N VAL A 24 24.95 4.99 6.75
CA VAL A 24 26.27 4.54 6.27
C VAL A 24 26.90 5.53 5.30
N SER A 25 26.10 6.33 4.58
CA SER A 25 26.57 7.24 3.55
C SER A 25 25.89 8.61 3.63
N ASN A 26 26.61 9.66 3.25
CA ASN A 26 26.14 11.04 3.30
C ASN A 26 25.29 11.37 2.05
N LEU A 27 24.21 10.62 1.85
CA LEU A 27 23.29 10.77 0.72
C LEU A 27 22.44 12.03 0.86
N GLY A 28 22.27 12.74 -0.25
CA GLY A 28 21.27 13.80 -0.36
C GLY A 28 19.84 13.25 -0.26
N HIS A 29 18.89 14.12 0.03
CA HIS A 29 17.47 13.76 0.18
C HIS A 29 16.90 13.07 -1.08
N MET A 30 17.25 13.55 -2.28
CA MET A 30 16.82 12.94 -3.54
C MET A 30 17.40 11.53 -3.74
N GLU A 31 18.68 11.33 -3.44
CA GLU A 31 19.36 10.05 -3.64
C GLU A 31 18.80 8.99 -2.68
N ALA A 32 18.61 9.36 -1.41
CA ALA A 32 17.99 8.49 -0.41
C ALA A 32 16.56 8.09 -0.81
N PHE A 33 15.77 9.04 -1.35
CA PHE A 33 14.43 8.77 -1.84
C PHE A 33 14.42 7.80 -3.04
N LEU A 34 15.33 7.97 -4.00
CA LEU A 34 15.46 7.04 -5.13
C LEU A 34 15.84 5.63 -4.68
N VAL A 35 16.72 5.50 -3.68
CA VAL A 35 17.07 4.21 -3.08
C VAL A 35 15.85 3.56 -2.43
N ALA A 36 15.09 4.30 -1.61
CA ALA A 36 13.82 3.80 -1.04
C ALA A 36 12.86 3.32 -2.13
N ALA A 37 12.69 4.12 -3.20
CA ALA A 37 11.76 3.81 -4.28
C ALA A 37 12.16 2.51 -4.99
N VAL A 38 13.42 2.37 -5.40
CA VAL A 38 13.91 1.16 -6.09
C VAL A 38 13.75 -0.08 -5.21
N VAL A 39 14.10 0.02 -3.92
CA VAL A 39 13.97 -1.09 -2.97
C VAL A 39 12.51 -1.46 -2.74
N ALA A 40 11.64 -0.48 -2.49
CA ALA A 40 10.23 -0.72 -2.26
C ALA A 40 9.58 -1.40 -3.47
N ILE A 41 9.88 -0.94 -4.69
CA ILE A 41 9.38 -1.53 -5.93
C ILE A 41 9.92 -2.96 -6.10
N ALA A 42 11.22 -3.18 -5.91
CA ALA A 42 11.83 -4.49 -6.07
C ALA A 42 11.28 -5.50 -5.05
N CYS A 43 11.15 -5.12 -3.77
CA CYS A 43 10.58 -5.97 -2.73
C CYS A 43 9.10 -6.22 -2.94
N GLY A 44 8.34 -5.19 -3.33
CA GLY A 44 6.90 -5.30 -3.60
C GLY A 44 6.62 -6.27 -4.74
N LEU A 45 7.26 -6.03 -5.89
CA LEU A 45 7.07 -6.83 -7.11
C LEU A 45 7.57 -8.26 -6.95
N ALA A 46 8.69 -8.47 -6.24
CA ALA A 46 9.13 -9.83 -5.89
C ALA A 46 8.12 -10.55 -4.97
N GLY A 47 7.52 -9.81 -4.03
CA GLY A 47 6.49 -10.31 -3.13
C GLY A 47 5.23 -10.76 -3.89
N ASP A 48 4.74 -9.92 -4.79
CA ASP A 48 3.53 -10.19 -5.59
C ASP A 48 3.77 -11.37 -6.53
N ILE A 49 4.88 -11.37 -7.28
CA ILE A 49 5.30 -12.50 -8.12
C ILE A 49 5.34 -13.80 -7.32
N MET A 50 5.94 -13.82 -6.12
CA MET A 50 5.99 -15.06 -5.32
C MET A 50 4.59 -15.57 -4.95
N ASN A 51 3.62 -14.69 -4.68
CA ASN A 51 2.25 -15.09 -4.38
C ASN A 51 1.51 -15.56 -5.63
N ASP A 52 1.70 -14.90 -6.75
CA ASP A 52 1.03 -15.24 -8.01
C ASP A 52 1.52 -16.55 -8.59
N PHE A 53 2.84 -16.81 -8.51
CA PHE A 53 3.41 -18.11 -8.88
C PHE A 53 2.98 -19.22 -7.90
N LYS A 54 2.82 -18.91 -6.61
CA LYS A 54 2.28 -19.87 -5.65
C LYS A 54 0.82 -20.20 -5.95
N ALA A 55 -0.02 -19.20 -6.20
CA ALA A 55 -1.41 -19.38 -6.59
C ALA A 55 -1.52 -20.13 -7.93
N GLY A 56 -0.68 -19.76 -8.90
CA GLY A 56 -0.55 -20.45 -10.18
C GLY A 56 -0.18 -21.91 -10.05
N HIS A 57 0.79 -22.22 -9.18
CA HIS A 57 1.18 -23.60 -8.90
C HIS A 57 0.03 -24.41 -8.27
N ILE A 58 -0.72 -23.82 -7.34
CA ILE A 58 -1.92 -24.46 -6.74
C ILE A 58 -3.01 -24.69 -7.79
N LEU A 59 -3.18 -23.75 -8.73
CA LEU A 59 -4.17 -23.81 -9.80
C LEU A 59 -3.67 -24.57 -11.06
N ASN A 60 -2.47 -25.17 -11.02
CA ASN A 60 -1.82 -25.83 -12.17
C ASN A 60 -1.75 -24.96 -13.44
N SER A 61 -1.54 -23.65 -13.26
CA SER A 61 -1.32 -22.70 -14.35
C SER A 61 0.07 -22.84 -14.96
N ASP A 62 0.22 -22.52 -16.25
CA ASP A 62 1.52 -22.54 -16.92
C ASP A 62 2.42 -21.40 -16.41
N PRO A 63 3.60 -21.69 -15.81
CA PRO A 63 4.46 -20.66 -15.22
C PRO A 63 5.05 -19.68 -16.24
N LYS A 64 5.23 -20.09 -17.50
CA LYS A 64 5.78 -19.23 -18.56
C LYS A 64 4.73 -18.22 -19.02
N ALA A 65 3.47 -18.66 -19.12
CA ALA A 65 2.35 -17.77 -19.41
C ALA A 65 2.14 -16.75 -18.28
N GLN A 66 2.27 -17.17 -17.01
CA GLN A 66 2.18 -16.26 -15.86
C GLN A 66 3.29 -15.21 -15.87
N TRP A 67 4.55 -15.62 -16.08
CA TRP A 67 5.67 -14.69 -16.17
C TRP A 67 5.46 -13.62 -17.26
N LEU A 68 5.02 -14.06 -18.45
CA LEU A 68 4.76 -13.14 -19.55
C LEU A 68 3.60 -12.19 -19.25
N GLY A 69 2.53 -12.71 -18.64
CA GLY A 69 1.40 -11.91 -18.17
C GLY A 69 1.83 -10.83 -17.20
N GLU A 70 2.67 -11.17 -16.24
CA GLU A 70 3.19 -10.23 -15.24
C GLU A 70 4.12 -9.18 -15.86
N CYS A 71 4.99 -9.56 -16.79
CA CYS A 71 5.83 -8.61 -17.50
C CYS A 71 5.01 -7.60 -18.32
N ILE A 72 3.99 -8.06 -19.05
CA ILE A 72 3.12 -7.20 -19.85
C ILE A 72 2.27 -6.33 -18.92
N GLY A 73 1.66 -6.92 -17.91
CA GLY A 73 0.83 -6.24 -16.91
C GLY A 73 1.60 -5.16 -16.16
N GLY A 74 2.81 -5.47 -15.70
CA GLY A 74 3.70 -4.53 -15.03
C GLY A 74 4.13 -3.37 -15.92
N LEU A 75 4.47 -3.63 -17.19
CA LEU A 75 4.88 -2.59 -18.14
C LEU A 75 3.71 -1.66 -18.50
N VAL A 76 2.57 -2.24 -18.86
CA VAL A 76 1.35 -1.48 -19.21
C VAL A 76 0.86 -0.72 -17.98
N GLY A 77 0.82 -1.38 -16.82
CA GLY A 77 0.45 -0.79 -15.54
C GLY A 77 1.33 0.40 -15.19
N ALA A 78 2.66 0.28 -15.32
CA ALA A 78 3.58 1.39 -15.06
C ALA A 78 3.28 2.61 -15.95
N VAL A 79 3.05 2.41 -17.26
CA VAL A 79 2.75 3.50 -18.19
C VAL A 79 1.39 4.14 -17.87
N VAL A 80 0.36 3.34 -17.63
CA VAL A 80 -1.00 3.81 -17.33
C VAL A 80 -1.03 4.53 -15.98
N SER A 81 -0.40 3.97 -14.93
CA SER A 81 -0.33 4.58 -13.60
C SER A 81 0.37 5.94 -13.62
N VAL A 82 1.50 6.06 -14.33
CA VAL A 82 2.19 7.35 -14.48
C VAL A 82 1.32 8.36 -15.24
N GLY A 83 0.64 7.93 -16.31
CA GLY A 83 -0.27 8.77 -17.07
C GLY A 83 -1.43 9.30 -16.22
N VAL A 84 -2.12 8.41 -15.50
CA VAL A 84 -3.22 8.78 -14.59
C VAL A 84 -2.72 9.70 -13.48
N PHE A 85 -1.58 9.40 -12.87
CA PHE A 85 -0.98 10.25 -11.84
C PHE A 85 -0.69 11.66 -12.36
N TYR A 86 -0.13 11.79 -13.56
CA TYR A 86 0.11 13.09 -14.20
C TYR A 86 -1.18 13.87 -14.46
N VAL A 87 -2.25 13.19 -14.88
CA VAL A 87 -3.55 13.83 -15.10
C VAL A 87 -4.15 14.34 -13.79
N ILE A 88 -4.07 13.55 -12.71
CA ILE A 88 -4.53 13.98 -11.38
C ILE A 88 -3.72 15.18 -10.89
N LEU A 89 -2.39 15.16 -11.06
CA LEU A 89 -1.53 16.30 -10.71
C LEU A 89 -1.89 17.58 -11.47
N LYS A 90 -2.27 17.47 -12.75
CA LYS A 90 -2.69 18.62 -13.55
C LYS A 90 -4.07 19.15 -13.15
N ALA A 91 -5.00 18.26 -12.80
CA ALA A 91 -6.37 18.63 -12.44
C ALA A 91 -6.47 19.25 -11.03
N TYR A 92 -5.78 18.67 -10.05
CA TYR A 92 -5.89 19.07 -8.65
C TYR A 92 -4.67 19.84 -8.14
N GLY A 93 -3.59 19.88 -8.91
CA GLY A 93 -2.33 20.54 -8.53
C GLY A 93 -1.44 19.67 -7.63
N PRO A 94 -0.19 20.10 -7.41
CA PRO A 94 0.81 19.33 -6.66
C PRO A 94 0.54 19.24 -5.15
N THR A 95 -0.31 20.10 -4.60
CA THR A 95 -0.68 20.10 -3.18
C THR A 95 -1.84 19.18 -2.86
N ALA A 96 -2.50 18.60 -3.86
CA ALA A 96 -3.69 17.76 -3.66
C ALA A 96 -3.39 16.44 -2.93
N PHE A 97 -2.16 15.95 -3.03
CA PHE A 97 -1.72 14.74 -2.36
C PHE A 97 -1.17 15.06 -0.97
N GLY A 98 -1.79 14.48 0.06
CA GLY A 98 -1.49 14.75 1.46
C GLY A 98 -2.43 15.78 2.11
N ASP A 99 -3.29 16.43 1.33
CA ASP A 99 -4.37 17.28 1.85
C ASP A 99 -5.49 16.38 2.44
N PRO A 100 -5.92 16.61 3.69
CA PRO A 100 -7.03 15.87 4.31
C PRO A 100 -8.34 15.94 3.53
N ASP A 101 -8.57 17.02 2.77
CA ASP A 101 -9.84 17.30 2.09
C ASP A 101 -9.90 16.76 0.65
N LEU A 102 -8.76 16.36 0.07
CA LEU A 102 -8.66 15.89 -1.32
C LEU A 102 -8.19 14.43 -1.39
N PHE A 103 -6.86 14.21 -1.34
CA PHE A 103 -6.26 12.90 -1.43
C PHE A 103 -5.37 12.66 -0.23
N ILE A 104 -5.90 11.97 0.77
CA ILE A 104 -5.07 11.57 1.88
C ILE A 104 -4.06 10.52 1.41
N ALA A 105 -2.78 10.81 1.65
CA ALA A 105 -1.67 9.93 1.28
C ALA A 105 -0.79 9.65 2.50
N PRO A 106 -1.28 8.93 3.53
CA PRO A 106 -0.49 8.63 4.70
C PRO A 106 0.84 7.96 4.30
N GLN A 107 0.81 7.08 3.29
CA GLN A 107 1.95 6.23 2.90
C GLN A 107 3.08 7.07 2.34
N ALA A 108 2.73 8.01 1.46
CA ALA A 108 3.66 8.99 0.93
C ALA A 108 4.22 9.89 2.04
N GLY A 109 3.36 10.32 2.97
CA GLY A 109 3.75 11.16 4.11
C GLY A 109 4.78 10.49 5.03
N MET A 110 4.60 9.19 5.33
CA MET A 110 5.55 8.43 6.15
C MET A 110 6.91 8.30 5.47
N VAL A 111 6.94 7.96 4.17
CA VAL A 111 8.20 7.88 3.41
C VAL A 111 8.88 9.24 3.38
N ALA A 112 8.13 10.32 3.05
CA ALA A 112 8.65 11.68 2.99
C ALA A 112 9.24 12.16 4.34
N ALA A 113 8.58 11.86 5.46
CA ALA A 113 9.07 12.20 6.79
C ALA A 113 10.41 11.52 7.11
N MET A 114 10.64 10.30 6.59
CA MET A 114 11.86 9.53 6.85
C MET A 114 13.00 9.84 5.88
N VAL A 115 12.73 10.48 4.72
CA VAL A 115 13.78 10.96 3.79
C VAL A 115 14.72 11.96 4.49
N GLY A 116 14.14 12.80 5.36
CA GLY A 116 14.87 13.72 6.25
C GLY A 116 15.72 13.02 7.31
N GLY A 117 15.56 11.71 7.51
CA GLY A 117 16.12 10.94 8.61
C GLY A 117 15.09 10.76 9.73
N ILE A 118 15.53 10.19 10.86
CA ILE A 118 14.64 9.93 11.99
C ILE A 118 14.40 11.24 12.76
N PRO A 119 13.16 11.77 12.80
CA PRO A 119 12.89 13.06 13.43
C PRO A 119 13.08 13.04 14.95
N HIS A 120 12.72 11.93 15.60
CA HIS A 120 12.86 11.75 17.05
C HIS A 120 13.49 10.39 17.37
N LEU A 121 14.81 10.39 17.57
CA LEU A 121 15.57 9.16 17.81
C LEU A 121 15.12 8.43 19.09
N THR A 122 14.75 9.18 20.14
CA THR A 122 14.22 8.60 21.38
C THR A 122 12.92 7.82 21.14
N SER A 123 11.97 8.41 20.42
CA SER A 123 10.70 7.76 20.08
C SER A 123 10.90 6.54 19.18
N PHE A 124 11.87 6.60 18.26
CA PHE A 124 12.25 5.47 17.42
C PHE A 124 12.74 4.28 18.24
N TRP A 125 13.68 4.50 19.18
CA TRP A 125 14.20 3.42 20.02
C TRP A 125 13.14 2.83 20.96
N ILE A 126 12.29 3.68 21.55
CA ILE A 126 11.16 3.23 22.37
C ILE A 126 10.22 2.37 21.53
N GLY A 127 9.85 2.84 20.32
CA GLY A 127 8.99 2.12 19.39
C GLY A 127 9.59 0.77 18.96
N LEU A 128 10.89 0.73 18.68
CA LEU A 128 11.62 -0.49 18.31
C LEU A 128 11.59 -1.52 19.45
N VAL A 129 11.96 -1.11 20.67
CA VAL A 129 11.98 -2.00 21.84
C VAL A 129 10.58 -2.49 22.16
N LEU A 130 9.58 -1.60 22.18
CA LEU A 130 8.19 -1.96 22.43
C LEU A 130 7.67 -2.91 21.36
N GLY A 131 7.94 -2.64 20.08
CA GLY A 131 7.57 -3.48 18.96
C GLY A 131 8.18 -4.88 19.05
N CYS A 132 9.47 -4.99 19.41
CA CYS A 132 10.12 -6.27 19.64
C CYS A 132 9.50 -7.04 20.81
N LEU A 133 9.22 -6.37 21.94
CA LEU A 133 8.57 -6.99 23.10
C LEU A 133 7.17 -7.52 22.75
N LEU A 134 6.37 -6.73 22.04
CA LEU A 134 5.04 -7.11 21.59
C LEU A 134 5.10 -8.27 20.58
N TYR A 135 6.11 -8.29 19.70
CA TYR A 135 6.31 -9.39 18.76
C TYR A 135 6.63 -10.70 19.48
N VAL A 136 7.53 -10.66 20.47
CA VAL A 136 7.85 -11.85 21.30
C VAL A 136 6.64 -12.33 22.09
N ALA A 137 5.75 -11.43 22.49
CA ALA A 137 4.47 -11.75 23.13
C ALA A 137 3.41 -12.31 22.14
N ASN A 138 3.74 -12.54 20.88
CA ASN A 138 2.82 -12.94 19.80
C ASN A 138 1.66 -11.93 19.59
N PHE A 139 1.86 -10.67 19.94
CA PHE A 139 0.89 -9.62 19.67
C PHE A 139 0.96 -9.19 18.20
N PRO A 140 -0.16 -8.85 17.53
CA PRO A 140 -0.15 -8.46 16.13
C PRO A 140 0.40 -7.03 15.94
N VAL A 141 1.73 -6.90 16.00
CA VAL A 141 2.43 -5.61 15.96
C VAL A 141 2.20 -4.86 14.65
N MET A 142 2.08 -5.57 13.53
CA MET A 142 1.86 -4.94 12.22
C MET A 142 0.49 -4.27 12.12
N THR A 143 -0.58 -4.92 12.60
CA THR A 143 -1.92 -4.31 12.58
C THR A 143 -2.01 -3.15 13.57
N LEU A 144 -1.34 -3.26 14.72
CA LEU A 144 -1.21 -2.16 15.67
C LEU A 144 -0.48 -0.96 15.05
N GLY A 145 0.67 -1.20 14.40
CA GLY A 145 1.45 -0.16 13.74
C GLY A 145 0.66 0.57 12.65
N LEU A 146 -0.07 -0.18 11.83
CA LEU A 146 -0.99 0.40 10.84
C LEU A 146 -2.07 1.26 11.52
N GLY A 147 -2.70 0.78 12.59
CA GLY A 147 -3.73 1.53 13.31
C GLY A 147 -3.24 2.81 13.99
N VAL A 148 -1.97 2.87 14.42
CA VAL A 148 -1.38 4.07 15.03
C VAL A 148 -1.09 5.15 13.99
N TYR A 149 -0.73 4.75 12.77
CA TYR A 149 -0.32 5.69 11.74
C TYR A 149 -1.46 6.05 10.77
N LEU A 150 -2.48 5.21 10.60
CA LEU A 150 -3.66 5.56 9.83
C LEU A 150 -4.53 6.58 10.60
N PRO A 151 -5.13 7.55 9.88
CA PRO A 151 -6.17 8.41 10.43
C PRO A 151 -7.32 7.61 11.05
N PHE A 152 -7.87 8.13 12.14
CA PHE A 152 -8.93 7.46 12.90
C PHE A 152 -10.11 7.03 12.03
N TYR A 153 -10.53 7.84 11.06
CA TYR A 153 -11.67 7.48 10.22
C TYR A 153 -11.39 6.27 9.32
N LEU A 154 -10.17 6.11 8.79
CA LEU A 154 -9.79 4.92 8.02
C LEU A 154 -9.71 3.69 8.93
N SER A 155 -9.20 3.83 10.15
CA SER A 155 -9.18 2.75 11.12
C SER A 155 -10.59 2.37 11.61
N ALA A 156 -11.47 3.35 11.78
CA ALA A 156 -12.85 3.15 12.21
C ALA A 156 -13.68 2.45 11.13
N THR A 157 -13.53 2.82 9.86
CA THR A 157 -14.22 2.11 8.76
C THR A 157 -13.70 0.68 8.61
N ALA A 158 -12.39 0.45 8.74
CA ALA A 158 -11.81 -0.90 8.79
C ALA A 158 -12.35 -1.71 9.98
N PHE A 159 -12.49 -1.09 11.15
CA PHE A 159 -13.10 -1.74 12.32
C PHE A 159 -14.55 -2.13 12.07
N LEU A 160 -15.36 -1.24 11.48
CA LEU A 160 -16.75 -1.54 11.11
C LEU A 160 -16.82 -2.71 10.13
N GLY A 161 -15.94 -2.75 9.13
CA GLY A 161 -15.81 -3.90 8.22
C GLY A 161 -15.47 -5.20 8.96
N GLY A 162 -14.56 -5.13 9.94
CA GLY A 162 -14.22 -6.27 10.80
C GLY A 162 -15.39 -6.75 11.66
N VAL A 163 -16.17 -5.82 12.25
CA VAL A 163 -17.38 -6.15 13.02
C VAL A 163 -18.43 -6.81 12.13
N LEU A 164 -18.66 -6.28 10.92
CA LEU A 164 -19.56 -6.89 9.95
C LEU A 164 -19.11 -8.31 9.59
N LYS A 165 -17.81 -8.52 9.36
CA LYS A 165 -17.26 -9.86 9.12
C LYS A 165 -17.53 -10.81 10.29
N LEU A 166 -17.35 -10.38 11.54
CA LEU A 166 -17.63 -11.20 12.72
C LEU A 166 -19.12 -11.57 12.84
N ILE A 167 -20.02 -10.65 12.51
CA ILE A 167 -21.48 -10.91 12.52
C ILE A 167 -21.85 -11.92 11.43
N VAL A 168 -21.31 -11.75 10.22
CA VAL A 168 -21.52 -12.66 9.10
C VAL A 168 -20.99 -14.05 9.44
N GLN A 169 -19.79 -14.14 10.00
CA GLN A 169 -19.18 -15.41 10.40
C GLN A 169 -20.04 -16.18 11.43
N LYS A 170 -20.71 -15.47 12.35
CA LYS A 170 -21.61 -16.08 13.33
C LYS A 170 -22.97 -16.48 12.77
N THR A 171 -23.50 -15.71 11.83
CA THR A 171 -24.87 -15.91 11.30
C THR A 171 -24.89 -16.89 10.13
N ASN A 172 -23.88 -16.84 9.25
CA ASN A 172 -23.80 -17.68 8.08
C ASN A 172 -22.34 -18.09 7.78
N PRO A 173 -21.80 -19.10 8.49
CA PRO A 173 -20.41 -19.53 8.35
C PRO A 173 -20.10 -20.17 6.99
N ALA A 174 -21.11 -20.61 6.23
CA ALA A 174 -20.94 -21.11 4.87
C ALA A 174 -20.48 -20.00 3.91
N TRP A 175 -21.02 -18.79 4.07
CA TRP A 175 -20.75 -17.65 3.20
C TRP A 175 -19.32 -17.10 3.33
N ASP A 176 -18.73 -17.17 4.52
CA ASP A 176 -17.33 -16.81 4.75
C ASP A 176 -16.37 -17.92 4.24
N ARG A 177 -16.79 -19.19 4.31
CA ARG A 177 -16.01 -20.34 3.80
C ARG A 177 -15.88 -20.36 2.29
N GLU A 178 -16.91 -19.93 1.58
CA GLU A 178 -16.93 -19.85 0.12
C GLU A 178 -16.15 -18.63 -0.41
N GLY A 179 -15.79 -17.68 0.47
CA GLY A 179 -14.97 -16.52 0.11
C GLY A 179 -15.74 -15.37 -0.55
N ASP A 180 -17.06 -15.50 -0.69
CA ASP A 180 -17.93 -14.49 -1.30
C ASP A 180 -17.81 -13.12 -0.66
N GLY A 181 -17.70 -13.06 0.67
CA GLY A 181 -17.51 -11.79 1.38
C GLY A 181 -16.20 -11.09 1.00
N MET A 182 -15.14 -11.85 0.72
CA MET A 182 -13.86 -11.32 0.26
C MET A 182 -13.93 -10.87 -1.20
N ILE A 183 -14.69 -11.56 -2.05
CA ILE A 183 -14.96 -11.16 -3.44
C ILE A 183 -15.70 -9.82 -3.48
N ILE A 184 -16.76 -9.67 -2.68
CA ILE A 184 -17.55 -8.43 -2.61
C ILE A 184 -16.70 -7.27 -2.10
N ALA A 185 -15.96 -7.47 -1.00
CA ALA A 185 -15.09 -6.44 -0.44
C ALA A 185 -14.00 -6.00 -1.44
N SER A 186 -13.37 -6.95 -2.12
CA SER A 186 -12.34 -6.65 -3.13
C SER A 186 -12.94 -5.94 -4.35
N GLY A 187 -14.16 -6.33 -4.76
CA GLY A 187 -14.89 -5.68 -5.84
C GLY A 187 -15.30 -4.24 -5.49
N LEU A 188 -15.72 -3.98 -4.24
CA LEU A 188 -16.06 -2.64 -3.78
C LEU A 188 -14.80 -1.74 -3.73
N LEU A 189 -13.70 -2.24 -3.16
CA LEU A 189 -12.42 -1.53 -3.10
C LEU A 189 -11.84 -1.25 -4.49
N GLY A 190 -11.86 -2.24 -5.40
CA GLY A 190 -11.45 -2.03 -6.78
C GLY A 190 -12.37 -1.05 -7.51
N GLY A 191 -13.68 -1.16 -7.27
CA GLY A 191 -14.71 -0.31 -7.87
C GLY A 191 -14.56 1.16 -7.49
N GLU A 192 -14.35 1.47 -6.20
CA GLU A 192 -14.13 2.87 -5.78
C GLU A 192 -12.90 3.48 -6.46
N ALA A 193 -11.81 2.72 -6.58
CA ALA A 193 -10.58 3.20 -7.18
C ALA A 193 -10.76 3.49 -8.67
N VAL A 194 -11.43 2.60 -9.41
CA VAL A 194 -11.72 2.78 -10.84
C VAL A 194 -12.65 3.98 -11.06
N VAL A 195 -13.72 4.10 -10.28
CA VAL A 195 -14.66 5.23 -10.37
C VAL A 195 -13.95 6.54 -10.03
N GLY A 196 -13.10 6.55 -9.00
CA GLY A 196 -12.28 7.71 -8.62
C GLY A 196 -11.37 8.17 -9.76
N VAL A 197 -10.69 7.24 -10.45
CA VAL A 197 -9.88 7.56 -11.63
C VAL A 197 -10.73 8.13 -12.76
N ILE A 198 -11.90 7.55 -13.06
CA ILE A 198 -12.80 8.07 -14.10
C ILE A 198 -13.24 9.50 -13.77
N ILE A 199 -13.65 9.76 -12.54
CA ILE A 199 -14.04 11.10 -12.09
C ILE A 199 -12.87 12.09 -12.23
N ALA A 200 -11.66 11.69 -11.83
CA ALA A 200 -10.49 12.52 -11.96
C ALA A 200 -10.15 12.82 -13.44
N LEU A 201 -10.31 11.85 -14.34
CA LEU A 201 -10.13 12.05 -15.78
C LEU A 201 -11.18 13.02 -16.35
N ILE A 202 -12.46 12.88 -15.95
CA ILE A 202 -13.53 13.79 -16.38
C ILE A 202 -13.24 15.22 -15.91
N GLN A 203 -12.87 15.39 -14.64
CA GLN A 203 -12.52 16.70 -14.09
C GLN A 203 -11.29 17.29 -14.77
N ALA A 204 -10.29 16.50 -15.10
CA ALA A 204 -9.12 16.96 -15.83
C ALA A 204 -9.47 17.47 -17.24
N ILE A 205 -10.36 16.77 -17.95
CA ILE A 205 -10.84 17.17 -19.28
C ILE A 205 -11.68 18.46 -19.18
N GLN A 206 -12.58 18.55 -18.20
CA GLN A 206 -13.38 19.75 -17.96
C GLN A 206 -12.53 20.95 -17.54
N GLY A 207 -11.54 20.74 -16.67
CA GLY A 207 -10.58 21.76 -16.25
C GLY A 207 -9.66 22.24 -17.37
N MET A 208 -9.27 21.35 -18.30
CA MET A 208 -8.57 21.74 -19.54
C MET A 208 -9.46 22.48 -20.54
N SER A 209 -10.78 22.21 -20.56
CA SER A 209 -11.72 22.91 -21.44
C SER A 209 -12.15 24.29 -20.90
N ALA A 210 -11.85 24.59 -19.63
CA ALA A 210 -12.12 25.88 -18.98
C ALA A 210 -10.91 26.83 -19.00
N LEU A 211 -9.77 26.38 -19.53
CA LEU A 211 -8.57 27.17 -19.87
C LEU A 211 -8.60 27.55 -21.35
#